data_AF-A0A9D6KIV3-F1
#
_entry.id   AF-A0A9D6KIV3-F1
#
_cell.length_a   1.000
_cell.length_b   1.000
_cell.length_c   1.000
_cell.angle_alpha   90.00
_cell.angle_beta   90.00
_cell.angle_gamma   90.00
#
_symmetry.space_group_name_H-M   'P 1'
#
loop_
_entity.id
_entity.type
_entity.pdbx_description
1 polymer ?
#
loop_
_entity_poly.entity_id
_entity_poly.type
_entity_poly.pdbx_seq_one_letter_code
_entity_poly.pdbx_strand_id
1 'polypeptide(L)'
;MPAWNLDGVIERAANPYLYQLFALNIVLQMFDGIATYSGLNLGCTEANPLLRHAFAVLGVGPTLLLFKAKACALLLLLHRNVPMPLNQYVMRGLAAVYCVFSLGPWLAKFLAVVSGMI
;
A
#
# COMPACT_ATOMS: atom_id res chain seq x y z
N MET A 1 -31.36 20.50 -8.36
CA MET A 1 -30.16 19.73 -8.78
C MET A 1 -28.97 20.33 -8.05
N PRO A 2 -28.21 19.60 -7.21
CA PRO A 2 -27.11 20.21 -6.46
C PRO A 2 -25.94 20.42 -7.41
N ALA A 3 -25.31 21.60 -7.34
CA ALA A 3 -24.02 21.87 -7.93
C ALA A 3 -23.01 20.88 -7.32
N TRP A 4 -22.62 19.90 -8.13
CA TRP A 4 -21.61 18.91 -7.80
C TRP A 4 -20.31 19.67 -7.50
N ASN A 5 -19.62 19.23 -6.44
CA ASN A 5 -18.41 19.80 -5.85
C ASN A 5 -17.20 19.78 -6.82
N LEU A 6 -17.31 20.46 -7.96
CA LEU A 6 -16.27 20.57 -8.98
C LEU A 6 -15.03 21.26 -8.43
N ASP A 7 -15.23 22.28 -7.61
CA ASP A 7 -14.15 23.08 -7.05
C ASP A 7 -13.20 22.19 -6.23
N GLY A 8 -13.75 21.31 -5.38
CA GLY A 8 -12.95 20.35 -4.61
C GLY A 8 -12.34 19.19 -5.42
N VAL A 9 -12.81 18.95 -6.65
CA VAL A 9 -12.20 17.99 -7.59
C VAL A 9 -11.05 18.65 -8.36
N ILE A 10 -11.26 19.88 -8.84
CA ILE A 10 -10.27 20.69 -9.56
C ILE A 10 -9.11 21.04 -8.63
N GLU A 11 -9.39 21.47 -7.40
CA GLU A 11 -8.36 21.79 -6.39
C GLU A 11 -7.50 20.57 -6.04
N ARG A 12 -8.10 19.38 -5.99
CA ARG A 12 -7.36 18.12 -5.78
C ARG A 12 -6.50 17.73 -6.97
N ALA A 13 -7.05 17.82 -8.18
CA ALA A 13 -6.30 17.56 -9.41
C ALA A 13 -5.14 18.56 -9.58
N ALA A 14 -5.33 19.80 -9.12
CA ALA A 14 -4.33 20.86 -9.13
C ALA A 14 -3.37 20.81 -7.94
N ASN A 15 -3.54 19.89 -6.97
CA ASN A 15 -2.64 19.75 -5.82
C ASN A 15 -1.59 18.66 -6.10
N PRO A 16 -0.40 19.02 -6.66
CA PRO A 16 0.62 18.04 -7.02
C PRO A 16 1.11 17.25 -5.82
N TYR A 17 1.08 17.86 -4.63
CA TYR A 17 1.56 17.23 -3.41
C TYR A 17 0.65 16.07 -2.96
N LEU A 18 -0.67 16.26 -2.97
CA LEU A 18 -1.59 15.17 -2.64
C LEU A 18 -1.51 14.05 -3.68
N TYR A 19 -1.40 14.40 -4.96
CA TYR A 19 -1.22 13.41 -6.02
C TYR A 19 0.05 12.59 -5.82
N GLN A 20 1.19 13.24 -5.48
CA GLN A 20 2.43 12.55 -5.15
C GLN A 20 2.28 11.60 -3.97
N LEU A 21 1.58 12.01 -2.90
CA LEU A 21 1.31 11.13 -1.76
C LEU A 21 0.43 9.94 -2.13
N PHE A 22 -0.58 10.14 -2.96
CA PHE A 22 -1.41 9.05 -3.46
C PHE A 22 -0.58 8.08 -4.31
N ALA A 23 0.19 8.59 -5.26
CA ALA A 23 1.09 7.79 -6.10
C ALA A 23 2.12 7.02 -5.26
N LEU A 24 2.72 7.65 -4.25
CA LEU A 24 3.63 7.02 -3.31
C LEU A 24 2.97 5.84 -2.60
N ASN A 25 1.75 6.02 -2.09
CA ASN A 25 1.02 4.93 -1.45
C ASN A 25 0.72 3.77 -2.42
N ILE A 26 0.38 4.05 -3.68
CA ILE A 26 0.20 2.99 -4.70
C ILE A 26 1.50 2.23 -4.94
N VAL A 27 2.63 2.93 -5.09
CA VAL A 27 3.95 2.29 -5.25
C VAL A 27 4.30 1.44 -4.04
N LEU A 28 4.00 1.91 -2.82
CA LEU A 28 4.22 1.13 -1.59
C LEU A 28 3.35 -0.14 -1.56
N GLN A 29 2.10 -0.11 -2.05
CA GLN A 29 1.28 -1.33 -2.17
C GLN A 29 1.87 -2.34 -3.16
N MET A 30 2.35 -1.85 -4.30
CA MET A 30 2.99 -2.69 -5.32
C MET A 30 4.27 -3.31 -4.78
N PHE A 31 5.13 -2.50 -4.16
CA PHE A 31 6.34 -2.96 -3.50
C PHE A 31 6.02 -4.04 -2.48
N ASP A 32 5.08 -3.82 -1.57
CA ASP A 32 4.74 -4.77 -0.51
C ASP A 32 4.27 -6.11 -1.08
N GLY A 33 3.48 -6.08 -2.17
CA GLY A 33 3.03 -7.29 -2.85
C GLY A 33 4.18 -8.07 -3.47
N ILE A 34 5.06 -7.38 -4.21
CA ILE A 34 6.24 -8.00 -4.85
C ILE A 34 7.21 -8.51 -3.78
N ALA A 35 7.49 -7.71 -2.76
CA ALA A 35 8.40 -8.08 -1.67
C ALA A 35 7.89 -9.31 -0.91
N THR A 36 6.59 -9.38 -0.63
CA THR A 36 5.98 -10.56 -0.01
C THR A 36 6.12 -11.80 -0.88
N TYR A 37 5.80 -11.69 -2.18
CA TYR A 37 5.92 -12.81 -3.10
C TYR A 37 7.35 -13.32 -3.21
N SER A 38 8.30 -12.41 -3.44
CA SER A 38 9.73 -12.73 -3.56
C SER A 38 10.29 -13.29 -2.25
N GLY A 39 9.93 -12.70 -1.11
CA GLY A 39 10.36 -13.14 0.20
C GLY A 39 9.90 -14.57 0.51
N LEU A 40 8.64 -14.89 0.23
CA LEU A 40 8.12 -16.26 0.39
C LEU A 40 8.87 -17.26 -0.49
N ASN A 41 9.22 -16.88 -1.72
CA ASN A 41 10.02 -17.73 -2.62
C ASN A 41 11.48 -17.90 -2.15
N LEU A 42 11.99 -16.95 -1.37
CA LEU A 42 13.31 -17.01 -0.73
C LEU A 42 13.28 -17.71 0.64
N GLY A 43 12.16 -18.32 1.02
CA GLY A 43 12.02 -19.04 2.30
C GLY A 43 11.74 -18.15 3.51
N CYS A 44 11.58 -16.84 3.32
CA CYS A 44 11.12 -15.96 4.40
C CYS A 44 9.66 -16.26 4.73
N THR A 45 9.27 -16.02 5.99
CA THR A 45 7.87 -16.16 6.42
C THR A 45 7.15 -14.82 6.42
N GLU A 46 5.86 -14.85 6.07
CA GLU A 46 4.96 -13.71 6.25
C GLU A 46 4.66 -13.53 7.74
N ALA A 47 4.68 -12.29 8.23
CA ALA A 47 4.39 -11.98 9.64
C ALA A 47 2.89 -11.76 9.88
N ASN A 48 2.14 -11.37 8.85
CA ASN A 48 0.71 -11.11 8.94
C ASN A 48 -0.10 -12.43 8.96
N PRO A 49 -0.74 -12.78 10.09
CA PRO A 49 -1.48 -14.04 10.22
C PRO A 49 -2.68 -14.12 9.29
N LEU A 50 -3.33 -12.98 8.98
CA LEU A 50 -4.47 -12.95 8.07
C LEU A 50 -4.04 -13.32 6.64
N LEU A 51 -2.92 -12.78 6.17
CA LEU A 51 -2.37 -13.14 4.86
C LEU A 51 -1.95 -14.62 4.83
N ARG A 52 -1.28 -15.12 5.88
CA ARG A 52 -0.91 -16.54 5.97
C ARG A 52 -2.11 -17.47 5.86
N HIS A 53 -3.20 -17.17 6.57
CA HIS A 53 -4.43 -17.95 6.46
C HIS A 53 -5.03 -17.87 5.06
N ALA A 54 -5.07 -16.68 4.45
CA ALA A 54 -5.57 -16.52 3.09
C ALA A 54 -4.72 -17.27 2.05
N PHE A 55 -3.38 -17.29 2.20
CA PHE A 55 -2.49 -18.08 1.35
C PHE A 55 -2.82 -19.57 1.39
N ALA A 56 -3.19 -20.12 2.54
CA ALA A 56 -3.58 -21.52 2.67
C ALA A 56 -4.89 -21.86 1.94
N VAL A 57 -5.77 -20.88 1.72
CA VAL A 57 -7.08 -21.08 1.09
C VAL A 57 -7.05 -20.76 -0.40
N LEU A 58 -6.39 -19.67 -0.80
CA LEU A 58 -6.45 -19.12 -2.17
C LEU A 58 -5.12 -19.21 -2.92
N GLY A 59 -4.04 -19.65 -2.26
CA GLY A 59 -2.68 -19.56 -2.78
C GLY A 59 -2.09 -18.15 -2.67
N VAL A 60 -0.77 -18.06 -2.81
CA VAL A 60 -0.01 -16.82 -2.57
C VAL A 60 -0.37 -15.73 -3.59
N GLY A 61 -0.24 -16.02 -4.88
CA GLY A 61 -0.46 -15.04 -5.96
C GLY A 61 -1.87 -14.41 -5.95
N PRO A 62 -2.95 -15.21 -6.00
CA PRO A 62 -4.31 -14.69 -5.96
C PRO A 62 -4.62 -13.89 -4.69
N THR A 63 -4.14 -14.35 -3.52
CA THR A 63 -4.29 -13.63 -2.26
C THR A 63 -3.64 -12.25 -2.32
N LEU A 64 -2.38 -12.19 -2.77
CA LEU A 64 -1.66 -10.91 -2.87
C LEU A 64 -2.38 -9.96 -3.83
N LEU A 65 -2.78 -10.43 -5.01
CA LEU A 65 -3.51 -9.61 -5.97
C LEU A 65 -4.80 -9.05 -5.35
N LEU A 66 -5.60 -9.89 -4.69
CA LEU A 66 -6.87 -9.48 -4.07
C LEU A 66 -6.66 -8.46 -2.94
N PHE A 67 -5.70 -8.70 -2.05
CA PHE A 67 -5.43 -7.79 -0.94
C PHE A 67 -4.86 -6.45 -1.42
N LYS A 68 -3.93 -6.45 -2.39
CA LYS A 68 -3.39 -5.21 -2.94
C LYS A 68 -4.43 -4.44 -3.76
N ALA A 69 -5.24 -5.13 -4.55
CA ALA A 69 -6.35 -4.50 -5.28
C ALA A 69 -7.33 -3.81 -4.33
N LYS A 70 -7.71 -4.48 -3.23
CA LYS A 70 -8.56 -3.87 -2.19
C LYS A 70 -7.91 -2.64 -1.56
N ALA A 71 -6.63 -2.71 -1.22
CA ALA A 71 -5.90 -1.59 -0.65
C ALA A 71 -5.81 -0.39 -1.62
N CYS A 72 -5.50 -0.63 -2.89
CA CYS A 72 -5.49 0.40 -3.93
C CYS A 72 -6.89 1.01 -4.14
N ALA A 73 -7.94 0.20 -4.14
CA ALA A 73 -9.32 0.69 -4.23
C ALA A 73 -9.69 1.57 -3.04
N LEU A 74 -9.32 1.17 -1.82
CA LEU A 74 -9.51 1.99 -0.61
C LEU A 74 -8.73 3.30 -0.68
N LEU A 75 -7.48 3.28 -1.15
CA LEU A 75 -6.68 4.50 -1.37
C LEU A 75 -7.37 5.44 -2.37
N LEU A 76 -7.91 4.91 -3.47
CA LEU A 76 -8.63 5.71 -4.45
C LEU A 76 -9.91 6.32 -3.85
N LEU A 77 -10.65 5.54 -3.06
CA LEU A 77 -11.83 6.02 -2.35
C LEU A 77 -11.48 7.11 -1.34
N LEU A 78 -10.40 6.95 -0.57
CA LEU A 78 -9.93 7.97 0.36
C LEU A 78 -9.52 9.25 -0.39
N HIS A 79 -8.74 9.10 -1.47
CA HIS A 79 -8.29 10.23 -2.27
C HIS A 79 -9.46 11.05 -2.83
N ARG A 80 -10.53 10.36 -3.27
CA ARG A 80 -11.73 10.99 -3.85
C ARG A 80 -12.70 11.58 -2.82
N ASN A 81 -12.90 10.92 -1.69
CA ASN A 81 -14.01 11.25 -0.79
C ASN A 81 -13.58 12.03 0.46
N VAL A 82 -12.31 11.95 0.88
CA VAL A 82 -11.85 12.67 2.08
C VAL A 82 -11.58 14.14 1.73
N PRO A 83 -12.17 15.11 2.44
CA PRO A 83 -11.94 16.53 2.18
C PRO A 83 -10.52 16.96 2.57
N MET A 84 -10.06 18.07 2.00
CA MET A 84 -8.84 18.74 2.45
C MET A 84 -9.08 19.48 3.78
N PRO A 85 -8.06 19.60 4.66
CA PRO A 85 -6.71 19.05 4.56
C PRO A 85 -6.57 17.61 5.09
N LEU A 86 -7.64 17.02 5.64
CA LEU A 86 -7.63 15.68 6.26
C LEU A 86 -7.03 14.60 5.35
N ASN A 87 -7.33 14.67 4.05
CA ASN A 87 -6.80 13.74 3.05
C ASN A 87 -5.26 13.71 3.03
N GLN A 88 -4.60 14.87 3.13
CA GLN A 88 -3.14 14.93 3.18
C GLN A 88 -2.59 14.21 4.41
N TYR A 89 -3.20 14.42 5.59
CA TYR A 89 -2.78 13.74 6.82
C TYR A 89 -2.96 12.23 6.73
N VAL A 90 -4.10 11.78 6.19
CA VAL A 90 -4.38 10.35 5.99
C VAL A 90 -3.36 9.74 5.02
N MET A 91 -3.12 10.36 3.87
CA MET A 91 -2.19 9.82 2.87
C MET A 91 -0.74 9.79 3.37
N ARG A 92 -0.30 10.82 4.11
CA ARG A 92 1.01 10.84 4.79
C ARG A 92 1.11 9.73 5.84
N GLY A 93 0.09 9.61 6.68
CA GLY A 93 0.04 8.59 7.74
C GLY A 93 0.11 7.18 7.17
N LEU A 94 -0.66 6.89 6.12
CA LEU A 94 -0.63 5.61 5.43
C LEU A 94 0.76 5.32 4.83
N ALA A 95 1.38 6.29 4.16
CA ALA A 95 2.73 6.12 3.63
C ALA A 95 3.75 5.81 4.74
N ALA A 96 3.68 6.54 5.86
CA ALA A 96 4.56 6.32 7.01
C ALA A 96 4.38 4.92 7.61
N VAL A 97 3.12 4.46 7.78
CA VAL A 97 2.81 3.11 8.24
C VAL A 97 3.41 2.06 7.29
N TYR A 98 3.24 2.22 5.97
CA TYR A 98 3.82 1.29 5.00
C TYR A 98 5.36 1.31 5.01
N CYS A 99 5.98 2.48 5.21
CA CYS A 99 7.43 2.54 5.35
C CYS A 99 7.94 1.75 6.56
N VAL A 100 7.26 1.85 7.71
CA VAL A 100 7.67 1.21 8.97
C VAL A 100 7.33 -0.27 9.02
N PHE A 101 6.15 -0.66 8.54
CA PHE A 101 5.63 -2.03 8.70
C PHE A 101 5.79 -2.92 7.47
N SER A 102 6.13 -2.36 6.32
CA SER A 102 6.35 -3.13 5.09
C SER A 102 7.75 -2.87 4.51
N LEU A 103 8.04 -1.65 4.09
CA LEU A 103 9.30 -1.33 3.40
C LEU A 103 10.52 -1.65 4.25
N GLY A 104 10.59 -1.13 5.48
CA GLY A 104 11.69 -1.37 6.41
C GLY A 104 11.92 -2.86 6.70
N PRO A 105 10.91 -3.62 7.18
CA PRO A 105 11.05 -5.04 7.48
C PRO A 105 11.44 -5.89 6.26
N TRP A 106 10.87 -5.61 5.07
CA TRP A 106 11.24 -6.36 3.86
C TRP A 106 12.66 -6.05 3.39
N LEU A 107 13.08 -4.78 3.41
CA LEU A 107 14.47 -4.42 3.12
C LEU A 107 15.44 -5.10 4.09
N ALA A 108 15.13 -5.12 5.39
CA ALA A 108 15.94 -5.81 6.38
C ALA A 108 16.04 -7.32 6.10
N LYS A 109 14.92 -7.98 5.76
CA LYS A 109 14.91 -9.40 5.38
C LYS A 109 15.75 -9.66 4.12
N PHE A 110 15.60 -8.84 3.07
CA PHE A 110 16.39 -9.02 1.85
C PHE A 110 17.88 -8.78 2.06
N LEU A 111 18.24 -7.77 2.85
CA LEU A 111 19.64 -7.56 3.25
C LEU A 111 20.19 -8.77 4.02
N ALA A 112 19.40 -9.34 4.94
CA ALA A 112 19.78 -10.53 5.69
C ALA A 112 20.01 -11.74 4.77
N VAL A 113 19.12 -11.97 3.79
CA VAL A 113 19.29 -13.01 2.75
C VAL A 113 20.57 -12.78 1.94
N VAL A 114 20.81 -11.56 1.46
CA VAL A 114 22.01 -11.23 0.65
C VAL A 114 23.29 -11.39 1.47
N SER A 115 23.24 -11.10 2.78
CA SER A 115 24.37 -11.29 3.70
C SER A 115 24.60 -12.73 4.16
N GLY A 116 23.75 -13.69 3.77
CA GLY A 116 23.85 -15.09 4.19
C GLY A 116 23.48 -15.32 5.66
N MET A 117 22.72 -14.41 6.27
CA MET A 117 22.25 -14.52 7.66
C MET A 117 20.94 -15.32 7.79
N ILE A 118 20.38 -15.76 6.67
CA ILE A 118 19.15 -16.57 6.54
C ILE A 118 19.44 -17.70 5.55
#